data_AF-A0A0F9MPG2-F1
#
_entry.id   AF-A0A0F9MPG2-F1
#
_cell.length_a   1.000
_cell.length_b   1.000
_cell.length_c   1.000
_cell.angle_alpha   90.00
_cell.angle_beta   90.00
_cell.angle_gamma   90.00
#
_symmetry.space_group_name_H-M   'P 1'
#
loop_
_entity.id
_entity.type
_entity.pdbx_description
1 polymer ?
#
loop_
_entity_poly.entity_id
_entity_poly.type
_entity_poly.pdbx_seq_one_letter_code
_entity_poly.pdbx_strand_id
1 'polypeptide(L)'
;MFWKDKEGNKLTRKEFFDKWKIGIQKVTPLQQTKIQVRSTKISLIGIVAGIGVSIWKFENLWWVLLILIGVLGVTSMQLLGMVQKRNILENIEKLKEEANNND
;
A
#
# COMPACT_ATOMS: atom_id res chain seq x y z
N MET A 1 -11.87 21.83 17.18
CA MET A 1 -10.79 22.63 16.56
C MET A 1 -9.59 21.71 16.35
N PHE A 2 -9.47 21.07 15.18
CA PHE A 2 -8.80 19.75 15.03
C PHE A 2 -7.40 19.76 14.39
N TRP A 3 -6.84 20.92 14.05
CA TRP A 3 -5.55 21.01 13.34
C TRP A 3 -4.57 21.89 14.14
N LYS A 4 -3.82 21.27 15.06
CA LYS A 4 -2.68 21.89 15.74
C LYS A 4 -1.40 21.14 15.37
N ASP A 5 -0.28 21.85 15.27
CA ASP A 5 1.03 21.19 15.13
C ASP A 5 1.53 20.63 16.47
N LYS A 6 2.71 19.97 16.46
CA LYS A 6 3.31 19.37 17.67
C LYS A 6 3.66 20.40 18.76
N GLU A 7 3.71 21.69 18.43
CA GLU A 7 4.02 22.82 19.31
C GLU A 7 2.74 23.61 19.69
N GLY A 8 1.56 23.14 19.25
CA GLY A 8 0.27 23.69 19.65
C GLY A 8 -0.22 24.87 18.80
N ASN A 9 0.50 25.23 17.73
CA ASN A 9 0.09 26.30 16.82
C ASN A 9 -1.10 25.87 15.94
N LYS A 10 -2.07 26.78 15.78
CA LYS A 10 -3.26 26.55 14.94
C LYS A 10 -2.82 26.50 13.47
N LEU A 11 -2.83 25.32 12.88
CA LEU A 11 -2.53 25.14 11.46
C LEU A 11 -3.77 25.52 10.64
N THR A 12 -3.60 26.42 9.69
CA THR A 12 -4.63 26.65 8.67
C THR A 12 -4.74 25.40 7.80
N ARG A 13 -5.94 25.08 7.28
CA ARG A 13 -6.12 23.91 6.38
C ARG A 13 -5.11 23.91 5.23
N LYS A 14 -4.78 25.07 4.67
CA LYS A 14 -3.75 25.22 3.62
C LYS A 14 -2.37 24.75 4.10
N GLU A 15 -1.90 25.22 5.25
CA GLU A 15 -0.60 24.84 5.80
C GLU A 15 -0.52 23.36 6.19
N PHE A 16 -1.64 22.79 6.68
CA PHE A 16 -1.71 21.36 6.92
C PHE A 16 -1.53 20.57 5.61
N PHE A 17 -2.23 20.95 4.54
CA PHE A 17 -2.11 20.29 3.25
C PHE A 17 -0.73 20.46 2.62
N ASP A 18 -0.10 21.63 2.75
CA ASP A 18 1.27 21.86 2.27
C ASP A 18 2.28 20.99 3.04
N LYS A 19 2.22 20.96 4.37
CA LYS A 19 3.10 20.10 5.19
C LYS A 19 2.84 18.61 4.92
N TRP A 20 1.59 18.21 4.72
CA TRP A 20 1.21 16.84 4.36
C TRP A 20 1.73 16.45 2.97
N LYS A 21 1.60 17.33 1.97
CA LYS A 21 2.11 17.12 0.62
C LYS A 21 3.63 16.98 0.60
N ILE A 22 4.34 17.83 1.35
CA ILE A 22 5.80 17.74 1.53
C ILE A 22 6.17 16.42 2.21
N GLY A 23 5.42 16.01 3.23
CA GLY A 23 5.61 14.72 3.91
C GLY A 23 5.47 13.53 2.96
N ILE A 24 4.48 13.55 2.07
CA ILE A 24 4.27 12.50 1.06
C ILE A 24 5.35 12.53 -0.02
N GLN A 25 5.77 13.70 -0.47
CA GLN A 25 6.86 13.83 -1.45
C GLN A 25 8.21 13.32 -0.92
N LYS A 26 8.41 13.35 0.41
CA LYS A 26 9.60 12.80 1.06
C LYS A 26 9.57 11.28 1.25
N VAL A 27 8.45 10.61 0.98
CA VAL A 27 8.37 9.15 1.08
C VAL A 27 9.16 8.54 -0.08
N THR A 28 10.22 7.80 0.26
CA THR A 28 11.04 7.12 -0.73
C THR A 28 10.18 6.12 -1.53
N PRO A 29 10.41 5.94 -2.84
CA PRO A 29 9.69 4.96 -3.65
C PRO A 29 9.69 3.54 -3.04
N LEU A 30 10.77 3.19 -2.34
CA LEU A 30 10.92 1.94 -1.60
C LEU A 30 9.92 1.82 -0.44
N GLN A 31 9.77 2.89 0.35
CA GLN A 31 8.85 2.97 1.48
C GLN A 31 7.40 2.91 1.00
N GLN A 32 7.08 3.64 -0.08
CA GLN A 32 5.77 3.57 -0.70
C GLN A 32 5.43 2.14 -1.15
N THR A 33 6.37 1.46 -1.81
CA THR A 33 6.20 0.06 -2.25
C THR A 33 6.04 -0.89 -1.05
N LYS A 34 6.81 -0.70 0.03
CA LYS A 34 6.69 -1.51 1.26
C LYS A 34 5.31 -1.35 1.92
N ILE A 35 4.78 -0.13 1.99
CA ILE A 35 3.44 0.14 2.51
C ILE A 35 2.39 -0.53 1.62
N GLN A 36 2.51 -0.38 0.30
CA GLN A 36 1.57 -0.94 -0.67
C GLN A 36 1.50 -2.48 -0.59
N VAL A 37 2.65 -3.15 -0.43
CA VAL A 37 2.70 -4.60 -0.21
C VAL A 37 1.95 -5.00 1.07
N ARG A 38 2.13 -4.27 2.17
CA ARG A 38 1.41 -4.53 3.43
C ARG A 38 -0.10 -4.34 3.29
N SER A 39 -0.53 -3.25 2.67
CA SER A 39 -1.96 -2.97 2.43
C SER A 39 -2.60 -4.00 1.51
N THR A 40 -1.87 -4.47 0.49
CA THR A 40 -2.38 -5.50 -0.43
C THR A 40 -2.50 -6.85 0.28
N LYS A 41 -1.59 -7.21 1.19
CA LYS A 41 -1.72 -8.40 2.04
C LYS A 41 -2.99 -8.36 2.90
N ILE A 42 -3.30 -7.21 3.50
CA ILE A 42 -4.53 -7.04 4.30
C ILE A 42 -5.76 -7.20 3.40
N SER A 43 -5.73 -6.61 2.20
CA SER A 43 -6.82 -6.75 1.22
C SER A 43 -7.04 -8.21 0.83
N LEU A 44 -5.95 -8.98 0.67
CA LEU A 44 -5.99 -10.40 0.35
C LEU A 44 -6.67 -11.23 1.46
N ILE A 45 -6.43 -10.89 2.73
CA ILE A 45 -7.15 -11.50 3.87
C ILE A 45 -8.65 -11.18 3.80
N GLY A 46 -9.01 -9.95 3.48
CA GLY A 46 -10.40 -9.54 3.30
C GLY A 46 -11.10 -10.30 2.16
N ILE A 47 -10.41 -10.54 1.06
CA ILE A 47 -10.92 -11.33 -0.07
C ILE A 47 -11.15 -12.78 0.36
N VAL A 48 -10.19 -13.41 1.06
CA VAL A 48 -10.34 -14.79 1.55
C VAL A 48 -11.49 -14.92 2.54
N ALA A 49 -11.65 -13.96 3.45
CA ALA A 49 -12.78 -13.91 4.37
C ALA A 49 -14.12 -13.73 3.62
N GLY A 50 -14.15 -12.86 2.61
CA GLY A 50 -15.30 -12.67 1.73
C GLY A 50 -15.70 -13.95 1.00
N ILE A 51 -14.71 -14.71 0.49
CA ILE A 51 -14.95 -16.01 -0.14
C ILE A 51 -15.59 -16.97 0.86
N GLY A 52 -15.06 -17.06 2.08
CA GLY A 52 -15.63 -17.92 3.13
C GLY A 52 -17.10 -17.59 3.43
N VAL A 53 -17.44 -16.30 3.54
CA VAL A 53 -18.83 -15.86 3.77
C VAL A 53 -19.72 -16.14 2.54
N SER A 54 -19.22 -15.92 1.34
CA SER A 54 -19.96 -16.21 0.10
C SER A 54 -20.22 -17.70 -0.09
N ILE A 55 -19.31 -18.58 0.32
CA ILE A 55 -19.53 -20.03 0.34
C ILE A 55 -20.62 -20.39 1.36
N TRP A 56 -20.62 -19.76 2.54
CA TRP A 56 -21.62 -20.04 3.57
C TRP A 56 -23.04 -19.61 3.17
N LYS A 57 -23.18 -18.56 2.34
CA LYS A 57 -24.46 -18.10 1.77
C LYS A 57 -24.55 -18.32 0.26
N PHE A 58 -24.13 -19.49 -0.20
CA PHE A 58 -23.99 -19.80 -1.62
C PHE A 58 -25.26 -19.57 -2.45
N GLU A 59 -26.44 -19.95 -1.93
CA GLU A 59 -27.72 -19.83 -2.64
C GLU A 59 -28.04 -18.39 -3.09
N ASN A 60 -27.56 -17.38 -2.35
CA ASN A 60 -27.81 -15.97 -2.65
C ASN A 60 -26.59 -15.24 -3.22
N LEU A 61 -25.37 -15.74 -2.99
CA LEU A 61 -24.12 -15.02 -3.25
C LEU A 61 -23.18 -15.71 -4.26
N TRP A 62 -23.67 -16.67 -5.05
CA TRP A 62 -22.84 -17.41 -6.01
C TRP A 62 -22.13 -16.51 -7.05
N TRP A 63 -22.77 -15.42 -7.49
CA TRP A 63 -22.12 -14.43 -8.36
C TRP A 63 -20.98 -13.68 -7.66
N VAL A 64 -21.16 -13.36 -6.37
CA VAL A 64 -20.15 -12.68 -5.57
C VAL A 64 -18.93 -13.59 -5.38
N LEU A 65 -19.15 -14.90 -5.21
CA LEU A 65 -18.08 -15.89 -5.16
C LEU A 65 -17.23 -15.87 -6.44
N LEU A 66 -17.86 -15.90 -7.62
CA LEU A 66 -17.18 -15.84 -8.91
C LEU A 66 -16.31 -14.58 -9.05
N ILE A 67 -16.85 -13.42 -8.66
CA ILE A 67 -16.13 -12.14 -8.67
C ILE A 67 -14.93 -12.20 -7.71
N LEU A 68 -15.14 -12.70 -6.48
CA LEU A 68 -14.09 -12.79 -5.47
C LEU A 68 -12.94 -13.71 -5.90
N ILE A 69 -13.23 -14.81 -6.60
CA ILE A 69 -12.19 -15.68 -7.18
C ILE A 69 -11.38 -14.92 -8.24
N GLY A 70 -12.04 -14.19 -9.15
CA GLY A 70 -11.37 -13.36 -10.14
C GLY A 70 -10.48 -12.28 -9.50
N VAL A 71 -11.01 -11.59 -8.48
CA VAL A 71 -10.30 -10.55 -7.73
C VAL A 71 -9.11 -11.15 -6.95
N LEU A 72 -9.25 -12.36 -6.40
CA LEU A 72 -8.16 -13.06 -5.73
C LEU A 72 -6.98 -13.32 -6.68
N GLY A 73 -7.26 -13.73 -7.92
CA GLY A 73 -6.24 -13.91 -8.96
C GLY A 73 -5.51 -12.60 -9.30
N VAL A 74 -6.27 -11.55 -9.58
CA VAL A 74 -5.70 -10.21 -9.90
C VAL A 74 -4.86 -9.67 -8.75
N THR A 75 -5.38 -9.74 -7.52
CA THR A 75 -4.71 -9.21 -6.33
C THR A 75 -3.42 -9.99 -6.02
N SER A 76 -3.42 -11.30 -6.28
CA SER A 76 -2.21 -12.14 -6.15
C SER A 76 -1.14 -11.74 -7.17
N MET A 77 -1.51 -11.57 -8.44
CA MET A 77 -0.59 -11.11 -9.48
C MET A 77 -0.04 -9.70 -9.18
N GLN A 78 -0.91 -8.81 -8.68
CA GLN A 78 -0.51 -7.47 -8.25
C GLN A 78 0.52 -7.54 -7.13
N LEU A 79 0.30 -8.40 -6.12
CA LEU A 79 1.22 -8.58 -5.00
C LEU A 79 2.59 -9.08 -5.47
N LEU A 80 2.63 -10.05 -6.40
CA LEU A 80 3.88 -10.53 -7.00
C LEU A 80 4.63 -9.40 -7.72
N GLY A 81 3.93 -8.62 -8.56
CA GLY A 81 4.53 -7.48 -9.26
C GLY A 81 5.08 -6.41 -8.32
N MET A 82 4.41 -6.16 -7.19
CA MET A 82 4.91 -5.22 -6.18
C MET A 82 6.13 -5.75 -5.43
N VAL A 83 6.20 -7.06 -5.15
CA VAL A 83 7.38 -7.68 -4.53
C VAL A 83 8.58 -7.59 -5.48
N GLN A 84 8.39 -7.84 -6.78
CA GLN A 84 9.45 -7.66 -7.78
C GLN A 84 9.93 -6.21 -7.85
N LYS A 85 9.01 -5.25 -7.92
CA LYS A 85 9.35 -3.82 -7.88
C LYS A 85 10.16 -3.49 -6.62
N ARG A 86 9.76 -3.98 -5.45
CA ARG A 86 10.50 -3.75 -4.20
C ARG A 86 11.95 -4.21 -4.29
N ASN A 87 12.19 -5.42 -4.79
CA ASN A 87 13.54 -5.97 -4.90
C ASN A 87 14.41 -5.18 -5.88
N ILE A 88 13.84 -4.75 -7.02
CA ILE A 88 14.55 -3.92 -8.00
C ILE A 88 14.95 -2.58 -7.37
N LEU A 89 14.02 -1.93 -6.67
CA LEU A 89 14.29 -0.66 -6.00
C LEU A 89 15.33 -0.80 -4.87
N GLU A 90 15.30 -1.91 -4.10
CA GLU A 90 16.31 -2.18 -3.07
C GLU A 90 17.70 -2.37 -3.69
N ASN A 91 17.80 -3.03 -4.84
CA ASN A 91 19.08 -3.19 -5.54
C ASN A 91 19.60 -1.85 -6.10
N ILE A 92 18.72 -1.00 -6.64
CA ILE A 92 19.12 0.33 -7.15
C ILE A 92 19.64 1.23 -6.01
N GLU A 93 18.99 1.22 -4.84
CA GLU A 93 19.45 1.98 -3.68
C GLU A 93 20.82 1.49 -3.19
N LYS A 94 21.04 0.17 -3.11
CA LYS A 94 22.34 -0.41 -2.73
C LYS A 94 23.46 -0.04 -3.70
N LEU A 95 23.22 -0.17 -5.00
CA LEU A 95 24.21 0.18 -6.03
C LEU A 95 24.58 1.68 -5.97
N LYS A 96 23.61 2.54 -5.66
CA LYS A 96 23.86 3.97 -5.47
C LYS A 96 24.70 4.26 -4.23
N GLU A 97 24.46 3.53 -3.14
CA GLU A 97 25.21 3.67 -1.90
C GLU A 97 26.65 3.13 -2.03
N GLU A 98 26.84 2.04 -2.76
CA GLU A 98 28.16 1.50 -3.11
C GLU A 98 28.96 2.42 -4.03
N ALA A 99 28.31 3.02 -5.04
CA ALA A 99 28.96 4.01 -5.91
C ALA A 99 29.43 5.24 -5.12
N ASN A 100 28.62 5.74 -4.19
CA ASN A 100 28.92 6.93 -3.40
C ASN A 100 29.95 6.70 -2.27
N ASN A 101 30.24 5.45 -1.90
CA ASN A 101 31.28 5.09 -0.93
C ASN A 101 32.63 4.75 -1.59
N ASN A 102 32.65 4.61 -2.92
CA ASN A 102 33.86 4.31 -3.71
C ASN A 102 34.47 5.55 -4.38
N ASP A 103 33.88 6.74 -4.17
CA ASP A 103 34.41 8.08 -4.49
C ASP A 103 34.93 8.76 -3.21
#